data_AF-A0A3D2QCL9-F1
#
_entry.id   AF-A0A3D2QCL9-F1
#
_cell.length_a   1.000
_cell.length_b   1.000
_cell.length_c   1.000
_cell.angle_alpha   90.00
_cell.angle_beta   90.00
_cell.angle_gamma   90.00
#
_symmetry.space_group_name_H-M   'P 1'
#
loop_
_entity.id
_entity.type
_entity.pdbx_description
1 polymer ?
#
loop_
_entity_poly.entity_id
_entity_poly.type
_entity_poly.pdbx_seq_one_letter_code
_entity_poly.pdbx_strand_id
1 'polypeptide(L)'
;GIGNATRYGMIVKSGEALQRFGTIDTVAFDKTGTLTCGKLSVVDIRALSPEFTRDAVLTLAAVAEARSEHPIGQAIRTAASTAEQASAYMVTPGKGIAAAYKGRRLLLGKAD
;
A
#
# COMPACT_ATOMS: atom_id res chain seq x y z
N GLY A 1 36.79 10.78 1.11
CA GLY A 1 37.26 9.91 2.22
C GLY A 1 36.10 9.58 3.15
N ILE A 2 36.24 8.51 3.97
CA ILE A 2 35.15 7.95 4.82
C ILE A 2 34.49 9.03 5.71
N GLY A 3 35.27 9.91 6.34
CA GLY A 3 34.73 10.98 7.19
C GLY A 3 33.95 12.08 6.46
N ASN A 4 34.09 12.21 5.14
CA ASN A 4 33.26 13.11 4.35
C ASN A 4 31.93 12.45 3.95
N ALA A 5 31.91 11.12 3.78
CA ALA A 5 30.71 10.39 3.34
C ALA A 5 29.58 10.42 4.39
N THR A 6 29.93 10.39 5.68
CA THR A 6 28.96 10.47 6.78
C THR A 6 28.21 11.80 6.83
N ARG A 7 28.82 12.90 6.35
CA ARG A 7 28.14 14.21 6.22
C ARG A 7 26.98 14.18 5.20
N TYR A 8 26.97 13.18 4.32
CA TYR A 8 25.91 12.95 3.35
C TYR A 8 24.99 11.78 3.74
N GLY A 9 25.03 11.34 5.01
CA GLY A 9 24.20 10.23 5.51
C GLY A 9 24.64 8.84 5.05
N MET A 10 25.84 8.71 4.47
CA MET A 10 26.37 7.43 4.03
C MET A 10 27.22 6.76 5.12
N ILE A 11 26.95 5.50 5.40
CA ILE A 11 27.75 4.66 6.30
C ILE A 11 28.62 3.73 5.46
N VAL A 12 29.94 3.90 5.52
CA VAL A 12 30.91 3.10 4.76
C VAL A 12 31.60 2.11 5.71
N LYS A 13 31.44 0.82 5.45
CA LYS A 13 31.89 -0.26 6.37
C LYS A 13 33.40 -0.49 6.39
N SER A 14 34.13 -0.17 5.32
CA SER A 14 35.59 -0.35 5.24
C SER A 14 36.23 0.54 4.17
N GLY A 15 37.55 0.73 4.25
CA GLY A 15 38.32 1.44 3.22
C GLY A 15 38.33 0.75 1.85
N GLU A 16 38.38 -0.59 1.84
CA GLU A 16 38.30 -1.40 0.61
C GLU A 16 36.95 -1.17 -0.11
N ALA A 17 35.84 -1.15 0.65
CA ALA A 17 34.52 -0.87 0.09
C ALA A 17 34.47 0.51 -0.57
N LEU A 18 35.11 1.53 0.03
CA LEU A 18 35.17 2.87 -0.54
C LEU A 18 35.98 2.92 -1.84
N GLN A 19 37.11 2.21 -1.90
CA GLN A 19 37.96 2.15 -3.09
C GLN A 19 37.24 1.45 -4.24
N ARG A 20 36.63 0.29 -3.98
CA ARG A 20 35.86 -0.46 -4.99
C ARG A 20 34.66 0.33 -5.47
N PHE A 21 33.99 1.08 -4.59
CA PHE A 21 32.87 1.95 -4.96
C PHE A 21 33.27 3.01 -6.00
N GLY A 22 34.51 3.52 -5.96
CA GLY A 22 35.01 4.50 -6.91
C GLY A 22 35.19 4.01 -8.35
N THR A 23 35.14 2.69 -8.58
CA THR A 23 35.31 2.07 -9.91
C THR A 23 34.04 1.43 -10.45
N ILE A 24 32.92 1.53 -9.74
CA ILE A 24 31.63 0.96 -10.18
C ILE A 24 31.06 1.84 -11.31
N ASP A 25 30.60 1.21 -12.39
CA ASP A 25 29.89 1.86 -13.50
C ASP A 25 28.40 1.45 -13.59
N THR A 26 28.01 0.40 -12.88
CA THR A 26 26.68 -0.23 -12.98
C THR A 26 26.10 -0.42 -11.59
N VAL A 27 24.85 0.01 -11.40
CA VAL A 27 24.11 -0.15 -10.13
C VAL A 27 22.81 -0.89 -10.38
N ALA A 28 22.63 -2.02 -9.70
CA ALA A 28 21.35 -2.72 -9.64
C ALA A 28 20.60 -2.28 -8.37
N PHE A 29 19.40 -1.75 -8.53
CA PHE A 29 18.55 -1.34 -7.41
C PHE A 29 17.52 -2.41 -7.11
N ASP A 30 17.32 -2.70 -5.82
CA ASP A 30 16.10 -3.34 -5.37
C ASP A 30 14.92 -2.34 -5.45
N LYS A 31 13.71 -2.80 -5.72
CA LYS A 31 12.56 -1.91 -5.84
C LYS A 31 11.92 -1.63 -4.47
N THR A 32 11.65 -2.68 -3.71
CA THR A 32 10.80 -2.60 -2.51
C THR A 32 11.64 -2.24 -1.29
N GLY A 33 11.44 -1.05 -0.73
CA GLY A 33 12.24 -0.55 0.40
C GLY A 33 13.49 0.23 0.00
N THR A 34 13.83 0.27 -1.29
CA THR A 34 14.91 1.12 -1.84
C THR A 34 14.34 2.17 -2.80
N LEU A 35 13.83 1.79 -3.97
CA LEU A 35 13.19 2.74 -4.89
C LEU A 35 11.76 3.14 -4.48
N THR A 36 11.10 2.29 -3.69
CA THR A 36 9.74 2.49 -3.20
C THR A 36 9.69 2.31 -1.70
N CYS A 37 8.75 2.99 -1.03
CA CYS A 37 8.63 2.95 0.43
C CYS A 37 8.06 1.64 1.00
N GLY A 38 7.74 0.64 0.17
CA GLY A 38 7.11 -0.62 0.61
C GLY A 38 5.71 -0.47 1.21
N LYS A 39 5.08 0.71 1.06
CA LYS A 39 3.73 1.01 1.55
C LYS A 39 2.79 1.16 0.36
N LEU A 40 1.68 0.43 0.38
CA LEU A 40 0.63 0.55 -0.63
C LEU A 40 -0.18 1.82 -0.37
N SER A 41 -0.59 2.48 -1.45
CA SER A 41 -1.49 3.63 -1.42
C SER A 41 -2.52 3.51 -2.54
N VAL A 42 -3.70 4.09 -2.32
CA VAL A 42 -4.73 4.22 -3.36
C VAL A 42 -4.28 5.30 -4.34
N VAL A 43 -4.11 4.93 -5.61
CA VAL A 43 -3.64 5.85 -6.67
C VAL A 43 -4.76 6.36 -7.56
N ASP A 44 -5.85 5.61 -7.68
CA ASP A 44 -7.02 6.01 -8.47
C ASP A 44 -8.29 5.36 -7.88
N ILE A 45 -9.42 6.04 -8.08
CA ILE A 45 -10.75 5.61 -7.64
C ILE A 45 -11.71 5.99 -8.75
N ARG A 46 -12.42 5.00 -9.29
CA ARG A 46 -13.39 5.19 -10.36
C ARG A 46 -14.76 4.69 -9.91
N ALA A 47 -15.75 5.58 -9.90
CA ALA A 47 -17.14 5.20 -9.78
C ALA A 47 -17.68 4.88 -11.18
N LEU A 48 -18.25 3.69 -11.35
CA LEU A 48 -18.79 3.24 -12.65
C LEU A 48 -20.27 3.59 -12.83
N SER A 49 -20.99 3.75 -11.72
CA SER A 49 -22.39 4.18 -11.71
C SER A 49 -22.48 5.64 -11.29
N PRO A 50 -23.36 6.44 -11.92
CA PRO A 50 -23.58 7.85 -11.54
C PRO A 50 -24.18 7.99 -10.13
N GLU A 51 -24.73 6.91 -9.56
CA GLU A 51 -25.26 6.90 -8.20
C GLU A 51 -24.19 7.03 -7.11
N PHE A 52 -22.92 6.81 -7.45
CA PHE A 52 -21.82 6.83 -6.51
C PHE A 52 -20.78 7.89 -6.86
N THR A 53 -20.35 8.63 -5.84
CA THR A 53 -19.16 9.47 -5.94
C THR A 53 -17.90 8.64 -5.67
N ARG A 54 -16.74 9.16 -6.07
CA ARG A 54 -15.43 8.54 -5.76
C ARG A 54 -15.26 8.31 -4.25
N ASP A 55 -15.63 9.30 -3.45
CA ASP A 55 -15.53 9.22 -1.98
C ASP A 55 -16.51 8.22 -1.37
N ALA A 56 -17.71 8.08 -1.95
CA ALA A 56 -18.67 7.07 -1.52
C ALA A 56 -18.14 5.66 -1.77
N VAL A 57 -17.54 5.41 -2.95
CA VAL A 57 -16.89 4.13 -3.27
C VAL A 57 -15.75 3.84 -2.29
N LEU A 58 -14.87 4.81 -2.05
CA LEU A 58 -13.75 4.67 -1.13
C LEU A 58 -14.22 4.38 0.30
N THR A 59 -15.23 5.09 0.76
CA THR A 59 -15.83 4.91 2.09
C THR A 59 -16.42 3.51 2.23
N LEU A 60 -17.21 3.04 1.27
CA LEU A 60 -17.79 1.70 1.29
C LEU A 60 -16.70 0.62 1.27
N ALA A 61 -15.64 0.83 0.49
CA ALA A 61 -14.50 -0.09 0.46
C ALA A 61 -13.77 -0.15 1.80
N ALA A 62 -13.50 1.00 2.43
CA ALA A 62 -12.86 1.07 3.73
C ALA A 62 -13.69 0.41 4.85
N VAL A 63 -15.02 0.59 4.82
CA VAL A 63 -15.94 -0.07 5.75
C VAL A 63 -15.90 -1.59 5.61
N ALA A 64 -15.83 -2.11 4.39
CA ALA A 64 -15.70 -3.55 4.14
C ALA A 64 -14.33 -4.09 4.56
N GLU A 65 -13.25 -3.35 4.28
CA GLU A 65 -11.87 -3.70 4.63
C GLU A 65 -11.51 -3.39 6.09
N ALA A 66 -12.46 -2.88 6.91
CA ALA A 66 -12.23 -2.47 8.30
C ALA A 66 -11.49 -3.53 9.14
N ARG A 67 -11.76 -4.81 8.88
CA ARG A 67 -11.21 -5.98 9.60
C ARG A 67 -10.11 -6.72 8.85
N SER A 68 -9.69 -6.22 7.69
CA SER A 68 -8.71 -6.88 6.83
C SER A 68 -7.28 -6.62 7.29
N GLU A 69 -6.49 -7.67 7.47
CA GLU A 69 -5.06 -7.56 7.76
C GLU A 69 -4.22 -7.39 6.49
N HIS A 70 -4.82 -7.58 5.31
CA HIS A 70 -4.13 -7.52 4.04
C HIS A 70 -3.59 -6.10 3.78
N PRO A 71 -2.36 -5.93 3.25
CA PRO A 71 -1.78 -4.61 2.96
C PRO A 71 -2.65 -3.72 2.06
N ILE A 72 -3.43 -4.32 1.15
CA ILE A 72 -4.40 -3.60 0.31
C ILE A 72 -5.53 -3.01 1.15
N GLY A 73 -6.11 -3.79 2.06
CA GLY A 73 -7.16 -3.31 2.96
C GLY A 73 -6.66 -2.17 3.84
N GLN A 74 -5.43 -2.27 4.34
CA GLN A 74 -4.77 -1.18 5.06
C GLN A 74 -4.66 0.09 4.22
N ALA A 75 -4.19 0.00 2.97
CA ALA A 75 -4.08 1.14 2.07
C ALA A 75 -5.42 1.83 1.79
N ILE A 76 -6.49 1.05 1.63
CA ILE A 76 -7.86 1.56 1.43
C ILE A 76 -8.34 2.29 2.69
N ARG A 77 -8.15 1.70 3.88
CA ARG A 77 -8.53 2.34 5.16
C ARG A 77 -7.76 3.62 5.42
N THR A 78 -6.47 3.67 5.11
CA THR A 78 -5.65 4.88 5.26
C THR A 78 -6.08 5.99 4.30
N ALA A 79 -6.58 5.66 3.12
CA ALA A 79 -7.06 6.63 2.15
C ALA A 79 -8.44 7.23 2.51
N ALA A 80 -9.24 6.54 3.33
CA ALA A 80 -10.60 6.95 3.69
C ALA A 80 -10.67 7.66 5.04
N SER A 81 -11.56 8.65 5.17
CA SER A 81 -11.83 9.36 6.43
C SER A 81 -13.05 8.79 7.17
N THR A 82 -13.13 7.46 7.33
CA THR A 82 -14.20 6.79 8.07
C THR A 82 -13.66 5.79 9.08
N ALA A 83 -14.33 5.71 10.23
CA ALA A 83 -14.10 4.68 11.24
C ALA A 83 -15.23 3.64 11.28
N GLU A 84 -16.21 3.75 10.37
CA GLU A 84 -17.33 2.81 10.30
C GLU A 84 -16.86 1.41 9.90
N GLN A 85 -17.60 0.40 10.37
CA GLN A 85 -17.28 -1.00 10.10
C GLN A 85 -18.51 -1.76 9.62
N ALA A 86 -18.29 -2.75 8.76
CA ALA A 86 -19.32 -3.68 8.36
C ALA A 86 -19.82 -4.54 9.54
N SER A 87 -21.11 -4.84 9.57
CA SER A 87 -21.74 -5.71 10.58
C SER A 87 -21.38 -7.18 10.38
N ALA A 88 -21.14 -7.60 9.14
CA ALA A 88 -20.64 -8.92 8.80
C ALA A 88 -19.42 -8.82 7.87
N TYR A 89 -18.51 -9.78 7.97
CA TYR A 89 -17.27 -9.85 7.20
C TYR A 89 -16.91 -11.32 6.97
N MET A 90 -16.58 -11.67 5.73
CA MET A 90 -16.18 -13.01 5.34
C MET A 90 -15.09 -12.95 4.27
N VAL A 91 -14.01 -13.69 4.47
CA VAL A 91 -12.91 -13.80 3.49
C VAL A 91 -13.13 -15.06 2.65
N THR A 92 -12.99 -14.91 1.33
CA THR A 92 -12.84 -16.04 0.41
C THR A 92 -11.41 -16.02 -0.14
N PRO A 93 -10.52 -16.91 0.34
CA PRO A 93 -9.14 -16.95 -0.10
C PRO A 93 -9.00 -16.97 -1.62
N GLY A 94 -8.12 -16.13 -2.15
CA GLY A 94 -7.88 -16.00 -3.59
C GLY A 94 -8.92 -15.18 -4.36
N LYS A 95 -10.08 -14.87 -3.79
CA LYS A 95 -11.15 -14.10 -4.45
C LYS A 95 -11.34 -12.70 -3.88
N GLY A 96 -11.38 -12.58 -2.55
CA GLY A 96 -11.60 -11.30 -1.88
C GLY A 96 -12.44 -11.43 -0.61
N ILE A 97 -13.23 -10.41 -0.31
CA ILE A 97 -14.07 -10.31 0.88
C ILE A 97 -15.53 -9.98 0.54
N ALA A 98 -16.43 -10.46 1.40
CA ALA A 98 -17.82 -10.05 1.44
C ALA A 98 -18.13 -9.39 2.77
N ALA A 99 -18.89 -8.30 2.75
CA ALA A 99 -19.25 -7.55 3.93
C ALA A 99 -20.71 -7.10 3.91
N ALA A 100 -21.30 -6.84 5.06
CA ALA A 100 -22.65 -6.28 5.18
C ALA A 100 -22.62 -4.93 5.88
N TYR A 101 -23.27 -3.92 5.31
CA TYR A 101 -23.28 -2.57 5.86
C TYR A 101 -24.54 -1.81 5.45
N LYS A 102 -25.27 -1.23 6.42
CA LYS A 102 -26.53 -0.48 6.20
C LYS A 102 -27.52 -1.20 5.27
N GLY A 103 -27.69 -2.52 5.48
CA GLY A 103 -28.58 -3.36 4.66
C GLY A 103 -28.05 -3.70 3.26
N ARG A 104 -26.83 -3.27 2.89
CA ARG A 104 -26.17 -3.58 1.63
C ARG A 104 -25.16 -4.70 1.80
N ARG A 105 -25.08 -5.58 0.80
CA ARG A 105 -23.99 -6.54 0.65
C ARG A 105 -22.89 -5.92 -0.21
N LEU A 106 -21.69 -5.82 0.33
CA LEU A 106 -20.49 -5.33 -0.34
C LEU A 106 -19.61 -6.51 -0.72
N LEU A 107 -19.08 -6.50 -1.94
CA LEU A 107 -18.12 -7.47 -2.44
C LEU A 107 -16.89 -6.71 -2.91
N LEU A 108 -15.73 -7.08 -2.40
CA LEU A 108 -14.44 -6.53 -2.79
C LEU A 108 -13.53 -7.69 -3.16
N GLY A 109 -12.84 -7.59 -4.29
CA GLY A 109 -12.02 -8.69 -4.77
C GLY A 109 -11.39 -8.39 -6.11
N LYS A 110 -10.81 -9.42 -6.71
CA LYS A 110 -10.39 -9.35 -8.10
C LYS A 110 -11.60 -9.22 -9.02
N ALA A 111 -11.37 -8.79 -10.25
CA ALA A 111 -12.41 -8.57 -11.25
C ALA A 111 -13.00 -9.86 -11.85
N ASP A 112 -12.88 -11.02 -11.16
CA ASP A 112 -13.24 -12.35 -11.65
C ASP A 112 -14.39 -12.99 -10.87
#